data_AF-A0AA90QI40-F1
#
_entry.id   AF-A0AA90QI40-F1
#
_cell.length_a   1.000
_cell.length_b   1.000
_cell.length_c   1.000
_cell.angle_alpha   90.00
_cell.angle_beta   90.00
_cell.angle_gamma   90.00
#
_symmetry.space_group_name_H-M   'P 1'
#
loop_
_entity.id
_entity.type
_entity.pdbx_description
1 polymer ?
#
loop_
_entity_poly.entity_id
_entity_poly.type
_entity_poly.pdbx_seq_one_letter_code
_entity_poly.pdbx_strand_id
1 'polypeptide(L)'
;MQEICDILLLDELAGSSKLLKQLRIFSPTTIFEDGKVYSGFLNLELKRIKAVAILTHFRNNGIRCLNIPIKYKGGLLSEAEARKLAEKHLEGRAEIIDSVKRPGKVVNPMFWKFISNEAPSEPGIFEGGGNVIVDALDGHIWDAEELEEFSYDYLNAL
;
A
#
# COMPACT_ATOMS: atom_id res chain seq x y z
N MET A 1 -0.93 3.45 -17.87
CA MET A 1 -0.78 1.97 -17.78
C MET A 1 -2.08 1.34 -17.29
N GLN A 2 -2.48 0.18 -17.82
CA GLN A 2 -3.65 -0.58 -17.35
C GLN A 2 -3.22 -1.64 -16.32
N GLU A 3 -2.81 -1.22 -15.13
CA GLU A 3 -2.48 -2.18 -14.07
C GLU A 3 -3.76 -2.74 -13.43
N ILE A 4 -3.76 -4.03 -13.11
CA ILE A 4 -4.85 -4.72 -12.41
C ILE A 4 -4.56 -4.72 -10.92
N CYS A 5 -5.53 -4.24 -10.15
CA CYS A 5 -5.45 -4.04 -8.72
C CYS A 5 -6.61 -4.71 -8.00
N ASP A 6 -6.43 -4.86 -6.70
CA ASP A 6 -7.42 -5.30 -5.72
C ASP A 6 -7.62 -4.19 -4.68
N ILE A 7 -8.68 -4.28 -3.90
CA ILE A 7 -8.96 -3.39 -2.78
C ILE A 7 -8.54 -4.08 -1.49
N LEU A 8 -7.62 -3.46 -0.76
CA LEU A 8 -7.23 -3.89 0.58
C LEU A 8 -8.00 -3.06 1.61
N LEU A 9 -8.95 -3.68 2.31
CA LEU A 9 -9.65 -3.06 3.43
C LEU A 9 -8.75 -2.98 4.66
N LEU A 10 -8.61 -1.78 5.22
CA LEU A 10 -7.92 -1.55 6.49
C LEU A 10 -8.89 -1.61 7.68
N ASP A 11 -10.18 -1.42 7.42
CA ASP A 11 -11.28 -1.54 8.38
C ASP A 11 -12.12 -2.79 8.10
N GLU A 12 -12.80 -3.30 9.13
CA GLU A 12 -13.77 -4.38 8.98
C GLU A 12 -15.09 -3.84 8.41
N LEU A 13 -15.68 -4.58 7.45
CA LEU A 13 -16.94 -4.19 6.81
C LEU A 13 -17.89 -5.38 6.70
N ALA A 14 -19.10 -5.25 7.24
CA ALA A 14 -20.13 -6.28 7.14
C ALA A 14 -20.55 -6.49 5.68
N GLY A 15 -20.74 -7.73 5.25
CA GLY A 15 -21.12 -8.09 3.88
C GLY A 15 -22.48 -7.53 3.45
N SER A 16 -23.35 -7.21 4.41
CA SER A 16 -24.62 -6.49 4.21
C SER A 16 -24.44 -4.99 3.93
N SER A 17 -23.22 -4.46 4.06
CA SER A 17 -22.90 -3.05 3.77
C SER A 17 -23.26 -2.67 2.35
N LYS A 18 -24.01 -1.57 2.21
CA LYS A 18 -24.36 -1.00 0.90
C LYS A 18 -23.13 -0.71 0.06
N LEU A 19 -22.01 -0.31 0.68
CA LEU A 19 -20.75 -0.02 -0.02
C LEU A 19 -20.19 -1.26 -0.71
N LEU A 20 -20.16 -2.42 -0.02
CA LEU A 20 -19.73 -3.68 -0.61
C LEU A 20 -20.70 -4.14 -1.71
N LYS A 21 -22.01 -4.03 -1.49
CA LYS A 21 -23.02 -4.42 -2.49
C LYS A 21 -22.89 -3.61 -3.78
N GLN A 22 -22.55 -2.32 -3.68
CA GLN A 22 -22.35 -1.43 -4.82
C GLN A 22 -21.14 -1.80 -5.69
N LEU A 23 -20.15 -2.52 -5.14
CA LEU A 23 -18.99 -2.99 -5.92
C LEU A 23 -19.38 -3.91 -7.08
N ARG A 24 -20.58 -4.51 -7.05
CA ARG A 24 -21.14 -5.30 -8.15
C ARG A 24 -21.28 -4.52 -9.46
N ILE A 25 -21.34 -3.18 -9.41
CA ILE A 25 -21.32 -2.34 -10.61
C ILE A 25 -19.98 -2.48 -11.35
N PHE A 26 -18.88 -2.63 -10.60
CA PHE A 26 -17.53 -2.75 -11.14
C PHE A 26 -17.09 -4.20 -11.36
N SER A 27 -17.58 -5.13 -10.52
CA SER A 27 -17.33 -6.57 -10.60
C SER A 27 -18.63 -7.37 -10.38
N PRO A 28 -19.44 -7.60 -11.43
CA PRO A 28 -20.78 -8.17 -11.31
C PRO A 28 -20.86 -9.57 -10.69
N THR A 29 -19.78 -10.34 -10.82
CA THR A 29 -19.65 -11.71 -10.29
C THR A 29 -19.31 -11.75 -8.80
N THR A 30 -18.92 -10.62 -8.21
CA THR A 30 -18.57 -10.56 -6.79
C THR A 30 -19.81 -10.65 -5.92
N ILE A 31 -19.79 -11.55 -4.94
CA ILE A 31 -20.87 -11.75 -3.97
C ILE A 31 -20.30 -11.57 -2.56
N PHE A 32 -20.85 -10.59 -1.83
CA PHE A 32 -20.60 -10.42 -0.40
C PHE A 32 -21.79 -11.01 0.37
N GLU A 33 -21.54 -11.90 1.31
CA GLU A 33 -22.57 -12.58 2.11
C GLU A 33 -22.96 -11.74 3.33
N ASP A 34 -24.26 -11.56 3.58
CA ASP A 34 -24.75 -10.63 4.61
C ASP A 34 -24.29 -10.95 6.03
N GLY A 35 -24.09 -12.24 6.34
CA GLY A 35 -23.63 -12.72 7.65
C GLY A 35 -22.11 -12.73 7.84
N LYS A 36 -21.33 -12.29 6.84
CA LYS A 36 -19.85 -12.27 6.92
C LYS A 36 -19.32 -10.87 7.19
N VAL A 37 -18.14 -10.82 7.78
CA VAL A 37 -17.34 -9.59 7.92
C VAL A 37 -16.11 -9.73 7.03
N TYR A 38 -15.83 -8.67 6.26
CA TYR A 38 -14.74 -8.63 5.31
C TYR A 38 -13.66 -7.67 5.81
N SER A 39 -12.40 -8.08 5.68
CA SER A 39 -11.20 -7.31 6.01
C SER A 39 -10.04 -7.79 5.16
N GLY A 40 -9.03 -6.95 4.91
CA GLY A 40 -7.94 -7.30 4.00
C GLY A 40 -8.39 -7.29 2.54
N PHE A 41 -7.76 -8.13 1.71
CA PHE A 41 -8.02 -8.15 0.26
C PHE A 41 -9.44 -8.63 -0.05
N LEU A 42 -10.14 -7.88 -0.89
CA LEU A 42 -11.48 -8.24 -1.36
C LEU A 42 -11.49 -9.29 -2.47
N ASN A 43 -10.33 -9.61 -3.04
CA ASN A 43 -10.16 -10.55 -4.15
C ASN A 43 -10.89 -10.10 -5.41
N LEU A 44 -10.75 -8.81 -5.73
CA LEU A 44 -11.26 -8.19 -6.94
C LEU A 44 -10.15 -8.05 -7.98
N GLU A 45 -10.53 -8.08 -9.25
CA GLU A 45 -9.66 -7.79 -10.38
C GLU A 45 -10.15 -6.53 -11.09
N LEU A 46 -9.62 -5.38 -10.68
CA LEU A 46 -10.06 -4.07 -11.13
C LEU A 46 -8.95 -3.36 -11.91
N LYS A 47 -9.29 -2.72 -13.01
CA LYS A 47 -8.39 -1.72 -13.61
C LYS A 47 -8.15 -0.61 -12.59
N ARG A 48 -6.91 -0.16 -12.44
CA ARG A 48 -6.48 0.90 -11.50
C ARG A 48 -7.47 2.07 -11.40
N ILE A 49 -7.92 2.62 -12.52
CA ILE A 49 -8.84 3.76 -12.53
C ILE A 49 -10.21 3.48 -11.87
N LYS A 50 -10.71 2.24 -11.98
CA LYS A 50 -11.94 1.82 -11.27
C LYS A 50 -11.67 1.68 -9.77
N ALA A 51 -10.52 1.13 -9.42
CA ALA A 51 -10.12 0.97 -8.02
C ALA A 51 -9.97 2.33 -7.33
N VAL A 52 -9.36 3.34 -7.99
CA VAL A 52 -9.28 4.72 -7.47
C VAL A 52 -10.68 5.30 -7.20
N ALA A 53 -11.63 5.15 -8.13
CA ALA A 53 -13.00 5.62 -7.93
C ALA A 53 -13.69 4.94 -6.73
N ILE A 54 -13.46 3.63 -6.54
CA ILE A 54 -13.94 2.88 -5.37
C ILE A 54 -13.31 3.41 -4.08
N LEU A 55 -11.99 3.65 -4.08
CA LEU A 55 -11.27 4.22 -2.93
C LEU A 55 -11.86 5.56 -2.50
N THR A 56 -12.07 6.48 -3.45
CA THR A 56 -12.69 7.78 -3.18
C THR A 56 -14.07 7.61 -2.56
N HIS A 57 -14.90 6.73 -3.13
CA HIS A 57 -16.23 6.46 -2.60
C HIS A 57 -16.19 5.88 -1.19
N PHE A 58 -15.32 4.90 -0.93
CA PHE A 58 -15.18 4.28 0.39
C PHE A 58 -14.70 5.29 1.44
N ARG A 59 -13.71 6.12 1.10
CA ARG A 59 -13.19 7.18 1.99
C ARG A 59 -14.23 8.24 2.31
N ASN A 60 -15.00 8.69 1.33
CA ASN A 60 -16.11 9.64 1.55
C ASN A 60 -17.19 9.07 2.49
N ASN A 61 -17.23 7.74 2.66
CA ASN A 61 -18.11 7.06 3.60
C ASN A 61 -17.38 6.55 4.86
N GLY A 62 -16.17 7.06 5.14
CA GLY A 62 -15.42 6.76 6.36
C GLY A 62 -14.72 5.40 6.40
N ILE A 63 -14.64 4.69 5.27
CA ILE A 63 -13.96 3.39 5.19
C ILE A 63 -12.54 3.56 4.66
N ARG A 64 -11.55 3.12 5.43
CA ARG A 64 -10.15 3.12 5.01
C ARG A 64 -9.84 1.88 4.19
N CYS A 65 -9.31 2.12 3.00
CA CYS A 65 -8.88 1.08 2.08
C CYS A 65 -7.74 1.59 1.19
N LEU A 66 -7.01 0.64 0.60
CA LEU A 66 -5.91 0.89 -0.33
C LEU A 66 -6.20 0.20 -1.68
N ASN A 67 -5.71 0.81 -2.75
CA ASN A 67 -5.70 0.24 -4.09
C ASN A 67 -4.34 -0.44 -4.28
N ILE A 68 -4.31 -1.76 -4.37
CA ILE A 68 -3.06 -2.51 -4.36
C ILE A 68 -2.95 -3.34 -5.64
N PRO A 69 -1.88 -3.20 -6.44
CA PRO A 69 -1.66 -4.07 -7.59
C PRO A 69 -1.63 -5.55 -7.18
N ILE A 70 -2.26 -6.42 -7.97
CA ILE A 70 -2.44 -7.84 -7.61
C ILE A 70 -1.10 -8.56 -7.36
N LYS A 71 -0.02 -8.12 -8.02
CA LYS A 71 1.34 -8.63 -7.82
C LYS A 71 1.81 -8.55 -6.35
N TYR A 72 1.24 -7.64 -5.54
CA TYR A 72 1.58 -7.50 -4.13
C TYR A 72 0.77 -8.41 -3.18
N LYS A 73 0.00 -9.37 -3.70
CA LYS A 73 -0.77 -10.32 -2.86
C LYS A 73 0.06 -11.47 -2.32
N GLY A 74 1.25 -11.73 -2.87
CA GLY A 74 2.12 -12.82 -2.43
C GLY A 74 3.49 -12.79 -3.08
N GLY A 75 4.42 -13.60 -2.56
CA GLY A 75 5.81 -13.64 -3.05
C GLY A 75 6.63 -12.40 -2.70
N LEU A 76 6.24 -11.67 -1.65
CA LEU A 76 6.91 -10.46 -1.21
C LEU A 76 8.16 -10.77 -0.39
N LEU A 77 9.14 -9.87 -0.46
CA LEU A 77 10.29 -9.85 0.43
C LEU A 77 9.84 -9.75 1.89
N SER A 78 10.47 -10.54 2.73
CA SER A 78 10.37 -10.39 4.18
C SER A 78 11.02 -9.09 4.65
N GLU A 79 10.63 -8.62 5.84
CA GLU A 79 11.27 -7.44 6.46
C GLU A 79 12.79 -7.60 6.57
N ALA A 80 13.27 -8.81 6.88
CA ALA A 80 14.70 -9.09 6.99
C ALA A 80 15.45 -9.01 5.66
N GLU A 81 14.83 -9.46 4.56
CA GLU A 81 15.41 -9.33 3.21
C GLU A 81 15.44 -7.87 2.77
N ALA A 82 14.32 -7.15 2.95
CA ALA A 82 14.25 -5.73 2.64
C ALA A 82 15.22 -4.90 3.47
N ARG A 83 15.42 -5.23 4.75
CA ARG A 83 16.40 -4.56 5.62
C ARG A 83 17.82 -4.70 5.08
N LYS A 84 18.21 -5.89 4.63
CA LYS A 84 19.55 -6.11 4.05
C LYS A 84 19.78 -5.26 2.80
N LEU A 85 18.74 -5.07 1.99
CA LEU A 85 18.81 -4.20 0.81
C LEU A 85 18.93 -2.73 1.19
N ALA A 86 18.18 -2.28 2.20
CA ALA A 86 18.30 -0.93 2.74
C ALA A 86 19.70 -0.67 3.34
N GLU A 87 20.23 -1.59 4.14
CA GLU A 87 21.59 -1.51 4.71
C GLU A 87 22.65 -1.46 3.61
N LYS A 88 22.51 -2.29 2.57
CA LYS A 88 23.38 -2.26 1.39
C LYS A 88 23.28 -0.93 0.64
N HIS A 89 22.09 -0.36 0.51
CA HIS A 89 21.93 0.95 -0.13
C HIS A 89 22.66 2.06 0.63
N LEU A 90 22.64 2.02 1.97
CA LEU A 90 23.27 3.01 2.83
C LEU A 90 24.79 2.82 3.01
N GLU A 91 25.38 1.74 2.49
CA GLU A 91 26.75 1.27 2.75
C GLU A 91 27.76 2.38 3.11
N GLY A 92 28.10 2.46 4.41
CA GLY A 92 29.09 3.39 4.97
C GLY A 92 28.63 4.84 5.18
N ARG A 93 27.43 5.22 4.75
CA ARG A 93 26.84 6.56 4.92
C ARG A 93 25.98 6.69 6.18
N ALA A 94 25.23 5.63 6.50
CA ALA A 94 24.28 5.61 7.61
C ALA A 94 23.93 4.19 8.04
N GLU A 95 23.23 4.07 9.16
CA GLU A 95 22.72 2.82 9.73
C GLU A 95 21.20 2.86 9.88
N ILE A 96 20.54 1.71 9.71
CA ILE A 96 19.11 1.56 9.96
C ILE A 96 18.87 1.40 11.47
N ILE A 97 18.25 2.42 12.06
CA ILE A 97 17.96 2.50 13.50
C ILE A 97 16.62 1.88 13.89
N ASP A 98 15.62 1.88 12.99
CA ASP A 98 14.31 1.30 13.27
C ASP A 98 13.56 0.93 11.98
N SER A 99 12.47 0.17 12.10
CA SER A 99 11.48 -0.03 11.06
C SER A 99 10.15 0.62 11.44
N VAL A 100 9.52 1.31 10.50
CA VAL A 100 8.21 1.93 10.74
C VAL A 100 7.16 0.82 10.76
N LYS A 101 6.84 0.34 11.96
CA LYS A 101 5.65 -0.49 12.19
C LYS A 101 4.43 0.42 12.09
N ARG A 102 3.61 0.24 11.04
CA ARG A 102 2.39 1.03 10.90
C ARG A 102 1.39 0.62 11.98
N PRO A 103 0.74 1.56 12.68
CA PRO A 103 -0.29 1.22 13.66
C PRO A 103 -1.51 0.58 12.96
N GLY A 104 -1.86 -0.65 13.33
CA GLY A 104 -3.04 -1.37 12.81
C GLY A 104 -2.78 -2.85 12.52
N LYS A 105 -3.86 -3.61 12.26
CA LYS A 105 -3.80 -5.05 11.90
C LYS A 105 -3.43 -5.31 10.44
N VAL A 106 -3.58 -4.32 9.56
CA VAL A 106 -3.32 -4.44 8.11
C VAL A 106 -2.34 -3.36 7.67
N VAL A 107 -1.14 -3.78 7.28
CA VAL A 107 -0.07 -2.91 6.78
C VAL A 107 -0.12 -2.90 5.26
N ASN A 108 0.17 -1.76 4.63
CA ASN A 108 0.28 -1.70 3.17
C ASN A 108 1.40 -2.66 2.71
N PRO A 109 1.10 -3.64 1.84
CA PRO A 109 2.04 -4.68 1.44
C PRO A 109 3.07 -4.23 0.42
N MET A 110 2.95 -3.03 -0.17
CA MET A 110 3.79 -2.62 -1.31
C MET A 110 5.23 -2.28 -0.93
N PHE A 111 5.48 -1.92 0.33
CA PHE A 111 6.81 -1.48 0.71
C PHE A 111 7.11 -1.68 2.19
N TRP A 112 8.39 -1.85 2.48
CA TRP A 112 8.98 -1.71 3.80
C TRP A 112 9.53 -0.29 3.97
N LYS A 113 9.35 0.28 5.16
CA LYS A 113 9.89 1.60 5.49
C LYS A 113 10.81 1.48 6.70
N PHE A 114 12.04 1.90 6.51
CA PHE A 114 13.08 1.90 7.53
C PHE A 114 13.49 3.32 7.86
N ILE A 115 13.86 3.56 9.12
CA ILE A 115 14.42 4.82 9.60
C ILE A 115 15.93 4.63 9.71
N SER A 116 16.69 5.52 9.10
CA SER A 116 18.14 5.63 9.16
C SER A 116 18.56 6.90 9.93
N ASN A 117 19.81 6.92 10.37
CA ASN A 117 20.44 8.10 10.96
C ASN A 117 21.13 9.01 9.94
N GLU A 118 20.83 8.85 8.64
CA GLU A 118 21.41 9.69 7.58
C GLU A 118 20.96 11.14 7.78
N ALA A 119 21.92 12.07 7.79
CA ALA A 119 21.59 13.49 7.81
C ALA A 119 20.83 13.85 6.53
N PRO A 120 19.77 14.67 6.59
CA PRO A 120 19.03 15.06 5.41
C PRO A 120 19.96 15.79 4.43
N SER A 121 20.36 15.12 3.35
CA SER A 121 21.18 15.70 2.30
C SER A 121 20.29 16.05 1.10
N GLU A 122 20.34 17.32 0.73
CA GLU A 122 19.71 18.00 -0.41
C GLU A 122 18.17 17.86 -0.57
N PRO A 123 17.46 18.98 -0.82
CA PRO A 123 16.03 18.94 -1.11
C PRO A 123 15.78 18.23 -2.45
N GLY A 124 15.04 17.12 -2.41
CA GLY A 124 14.62 16.38 -3.61
C GLY A 124 14.78 14.87 -3.52
N ILE A 125 15.66 14.34 -2.66
CA ILE A 125 15.84 12.88 -2.51
C ILE A 125 15.20 12.37 -1.19
N PHE A 126 15.07 13.23 -0.19
CA PHE A 126 14.62 12.84 1.15
C PHE A 126 13.68 13.87 1.79
N GLU A 127 12.45 13.99 1.28
CA GLU A 127 11.40 14.66 2.07
C GLU A 127 10.93 13.73 3.19
N GLY A 128 11.76 13.64 4.24
CA GLY A 128 11.42 12.96 5.48
C GLY A 128 12.61 12.30 6.17
N GLY A 129 13.60 13.08 6.61
CA GLY A 129 14.51 12.75 7.72
C GLY A 129 14.99 11.29 7.82
N GLY A 130 15.79 10.83 6.86
CA GLY A 130 16.48 9.54 6.95
C GLY A 130 15.60 8.31 6.72
N ASN A 131 14.46 8.40 6.04
CA ASN A 131 13.68 7.20 5.74
C ASN A 131 14.17 6.50 4.46
N VAL A 132 14.31 5.18 4.49
CA VAL A 132 14.57 4.32 3.32
C VAL A 132 13.31 3.50 3.04
N ILE A 133 12.78 3.60 1.82
CA ILE A 133 11.61 2.84 1.38
C ILE A 133 12.06 1.77 0.40
N VAL A 134 11.70 0.53 0.68
CA VAL A 134 12.09 -0.64 -0.10
C VAL A 134 10.84 -1.28 -0.68
N ASP A 135 10.78 -1.43 -2.00
CA ASP A 135 9.71 -2.14 -2.69
C ASP A 135 9.65 -3.59 -2.19
N ALA A 136 8.46 -4.03 -1.78
CA ALA A 136 8.29 -5.37 -1.24
C ALA A 136 8.31 -6.46 -2.31
N LEU A 137 8.17 -6.11 -3.59
CA LEU A 137 8.14 -7.07 -4.70
C LEU A 137 9.56 -7.45 -5.17
N ASP A 138 10.43 -6.46 -5.36
CA ASP A 138 11.75 -6.67 -5.97
C ASP A 138 12.91 -6.06 -5.16
N GLY A 139 12.62 -5.29 -4.11
CA GLY A 139 13.63 -4.71 -3.25
C GLY A 139 14.28 -3.44 -3.80
N HIS A 140 13.73 -2.86 -4.87
CA HIS A 140 14.11 -1.55 -5.36
C HIS A 140 13.93 -0.47 -4.28
N ILE A 141 14.82 0.51 -4.24
CA ILE A 141 14.74 1.62 -3.29
C ILE A 141 13.97 2.75 -3.94
N TRP A 142 12.79 3.08 -3.40
CA TRP A 142 11.96 4.12 -3.98
C TRP A 142 12.60 5.49 -3.78
N ASP A 143 12.62 6.27 -4.85
CA ASP A 143 12.92 7.70 -4.78
C ASP A 143 11.68 8.53 -4.38
N ALA A 144 11.83 9.85 -4.34
CA ALA A 144 10.75 10.76 -3.98
C ALA A 144 9.61 10.79 -5.02
N GLU A 145 9.95 10.66 -6.32
CA GLU A 145 8.96 10.67 -7.40
C GLU A 145 8.12 9.39 -7.36
N GLU A 146 8.74 8.23 -7.13
CA GLU A 146 8.06 6.95 -6.97
C GLU A 146 7.16 6.93 -5.73
N LEU A 147 7.60 7.56 -4.63
CA LEU A 147 6.78 7.73 -3.43
C LEU A 147 5.58 8.65 -3.67
N GLU A 148 5.75 9.72 -4.45
CA GLU A 148 4.67 10.63 -4.84
C GLU A 148 3.68 9.95 -5.77
N GLU A 149 4.15 9.27 -6.82
CA GLU A 149 3.33 8.44 -7.71
C GLU A 149 2.54 7.44 -6.89
N PHE A 150 3.21 6.77 -5.93
CA PHE A 150 2.56 5.82 -5.07
C PHE A 150 1.41 6.45 -4.24
N SER A 151 1.68 7.62 -3.65
CA SER A 151 0.71 8.36 -2.84
C SER A 151 -0.49 8.85 -3.65
N TYR A 152 -0.27 9.22 -4.91
CA TYR A 152 -1.31 9.62 -5.85
C TYR A 152 -2.13 8.42 -6.34
N ASP A 153 -1.48 7.43 -6.96
CA ASP A 153 -2.14 6.38 -7.75
C ASP A 153 -2.73 5.24 -6.89
N TYR A 154 -2.15 4.95 -5.71
CA TYR A 154 -2.53 3.79 -4.89
C TYR A 154 -3.09 4.18 -3.53
N LEU A 155 -2.66 5.31 -2.96
CA LEU A 155 -3.27 5.86 -1.76
C LEU A 155 -4.33 6.92 -2.03
N ASN A 156 -4.44 7.52 -3.21
CA ASN A 156 -5.37 8.63 -3.45
C ASN A 156 -5.30 9.69 -2.32
N ALA A 157 -4.08 10.06 -1.92
CA ALA A 157 -3.79 10.83 -0.71
C ALA A 157 -3.73 12.36 -0.91
N LEU A 158 -4.25 12.86 -2.05
CA LEU A 158 -4.33 14.29 -2.37
C LEU A 158 -5.74 14.83 -2.24
#